data_AF-A0A2F0A5R5-F1
#
_entry.id   AF-A0A2F0A5R5-F1
#
_cell.length_a   1.000
_cell.length_b   1.000
_cell.length_c   1.000
_cell.angle_alpha   90.00
_cell.angle_beta   90.00
_cell.angle_gamma   90.00
#
_symmetry.space_group_name_H-M   'P 1'
#
loop_
_entity.id
_entity.type
_entity.pdbx_description
1 polymer ?
#
loop_
_entity_poly.entity_id
_entity_poly.type
_entity_poly.pdbx_seq_one_letter_code
_entity_poly.pdbx_strand_id
1 'polypeptide(L)' 'MELVSITCPTCFENFEILSPPPSELPTEIDYDCEICCSPMMIEFLQVDQRIESFSKSLSE' A
#
# COMPACT_ATOMS: atom_id res chain seq x y z
N MET A 1 3.10 -12.40 5.07
CA MET A 1 2.40 -11.23 5.64
C MET A 1 3.39 -10.55 6.54
N GLU A 2 3.78 -9.33 6.18
CA GLU A 2 4.78 -8.51 6.86
C GLU A 2 4.20 -7.09 7.00
N LEU A 3 4.65 -6.32 8.00
CA LEU A 3 4.28 -4.90 8.07
C LEU A 3 5.06 -4.12 7.02
N VAL A 4 4.34 -3.34 6.21
CA VAL A 4 4.90 -2.50 5.16
C VAL A 4 4.49 -1.06 5.42
N SER A 5 5.47 -0.15 5.42
CA SER A 5 5.24 1.28 5.56
C SER A 5 4.69 1.87 4.27
N ILE A 6 3.54 2.51 4.36
CA ILE A 6 2.83 3.19 3.26
C ILE A 6 2.89 4.69 3.51
N THR A 7 3.23 5.45 2.47
CA THR A 7 3.12 6.91 2.48
C THR A 7 1.84 7.32 1.77
N CYS A 8 0.94 8.05 2.42
CA CYS A 8 -0.27 8.54 1.76
C CYS A 8 0.08 9.59 0.69
N PRO A 9 -0.39 9.47 -0.57
CA PRO A 9 -0.13 10.47 -1.61
C PRO A 9 -0.92 11.77 -1.42
N THR A 10 -1.91 11.79 -0.52
CA THR A 10 -2.78 12.95 -0.27
C THR A 10 -2.33 13.77 0.92
N CYS A 11 -2.13 13.16 2.09
CA CYS A 11 -1.71 13.87 3.30
C CYS A 11 -0.21 13.75 3.61
N PHE A 12 0.53 12.91 2.90
CA PHE A 12 1.98 12.67 3.06
C PHE A 12 2.41 12.07 4.41
N GLU A 13 1.47 11.62 5.24
CA GLU A 13 1.75 10.88 6.47
C GLU A 13 2.08 9.42 6.19
N ASN A 14 2.85 8.79 7.08
CA ASN A 14 3.24 7.38 6.99
C ASN A 14 2.42 6.54 7.98
N PHE A 15 2.02 5.35 7.55
CA PHE A 15 1.34 4.34 8.37
C PHE A 15 1.76 2.93 7.92
N GLU A 16 1.53 1.91 8.75
CA GLU A 16 1.95 0.54 8.44
C GLU A 16 0.72 -0.36 8.24
N ILE A 17 0.75 -1.19 7.20
CA ILE A 17 -0.30 -2.19 6.96
C ILE A 17 0.31 -3.58 6.74
N LEU A 18 -0.50 -4.61 6.94
CA LEU A 18 -0.10 -5.99 6.62
C LEU A 18 -0.11 -6.20 5.09
N SER A 19 1.01 -6.64 4.56
CA SER A 19 1.10 -7.05 3.15
C SER A 19 0.31 -8.34 2.87
N PRO A 20 -0.23 -8.48 1.65
CA PRO A 20 -0.76 -9.75 1.17
C PRO A 20 0.30 -10.87 1.25
N PRO A 21 -0.12 -12.15 1.34
CA PRO A 21 0.82 -13.26 1.25
C PRO A 21 1.52 -13.26 -0.13
N PRO A 22 2.80 -13.71 -0.21
CA PRO A 22 3.53 -13.75 -1.49
C PRO A 22 2.83 -14.52 -2.62
N SER A 23 1.97 -15.49 -2.29
CA SER A 23 1.15 -16.24 -3.24
C SER A 23 0.09 -15.39 -3.98
N GLU A 24 -0.20 -14.19 -3.47
CA GLU A 24 -1.16 -13.24 -4.03
C GLU A 24 -0.46 -12.07 -4.73
N LEU A 25 0.88 -12.09 -4.85
CA LEU A 25 1.64 -11.01 -5.49
C LEU A 25 1.94 -11.35 -6.96
N PRO A 26 1.88 -10.38 -7.90
CA PRO A 26 1.53 -8.98 -7.68
C PRO A 26 0.02 -8.76 -7.51
N THR A 27 -0.37 -7.78 -6.69
CA THR A 27 -1.78 -7.38 -6.52
C THR A 27 -1.92 -5.90 -6.21
N GLU A 28 -3.10 -5.35 -6.49
CA GLU A 28 -3.51 -4.01 -6.10
C GLU A 28 -4.67 -4.10 -5.10
N ILE A 29 -4.65 -3.23 -4.10
CA ILE A 29 -5.75 -3.09 -3.14
C ILE A 29 -6.25 -1.65 -3.12
N ASP A 30 -7.57 -1.50 -3.10
CA ASP A 30 -8.23 -0.25 -2.74
C ASP A 30 -8.19 -0.10 -1.21
N TYR A 31 -7.65 1.02 -0.74
CA TYR A 31 -7.40 1.23 0.68
C TYR A 31 -7.64 2.70 1.06
N ASP A 32 -8.32 2.95 2.17
CA ASP A 32 -8.49 4.30 2.70
C ASP A 32 -7.33 4.62 3.65
N CYS A 33 -6.68 5.78 3.48
CA CYS A 33 -5.59 6.17 4.37
C CYS A 33 -6.04 6.22 5.84
N GLU A 34 -5.29 5.58 6.76
CA GLU A 34 -5.62 5.54 8.19
C GLU A 34 -5.50 6.90 8.92
N ILE A 35 -4.93 7.92 8.26
CA ILE A 35 -4.70 9.24 8.84
C ILE A 35 -5.70 10.28 8.34
N CYS A 36 -5.89 10.38 7.01
CA CYS A 36 -6.76 11.38 6.38
C CYS A 36 -8.02 10.81 5.72
N CYS A 37 -8.21 9.49 5.76
CA CYS A 37 -9.35 8.77 5.17
C CYS A 37 -9.54 9.01 3.66
N SER A 38 -8.52 9.51 2.95
CA SER A 38 -8.59 9.69 1.51
C SER A 38 -8.39 8.34 0.81
N PRO A 39 -9.20 8.03 -0.23
CA PRO A 39 -9.11 6.77 -0.95
C PRO A 39 -7.81 6.74 -1.78
N MET A 40 -7.12 5.61 -1.71
CA MET A 40 -5.89 5.37 -2.43
C MET A 40 -5.84 3.93 -2.92
N MET A 41 -4.97 3.68 -3.90
CA MET A 41 -4.67 2.33 -4.35
C MET A 41 -3.22 2.00 -3.99
N ILE A 42 -3.02 0.81 -3.46
CA ILE A 42 -1.70 0.30 -3.05
C ILE A 42 -1.38 -0.92 -3.92
N GLU A 43 -0.34 -0.81 -4.73
CA GLU A 43 0.22 -1.90 -5.51
C GLU A 43 1.31 -2.58 -4.68
N PHE A 44 1.22 -3.91 -4.55
CA PHE A 44 2.24 -4.73 -3.91
C PHE A 44 2.94 -5.61 -4.94
N LEU A 45 4.27 -5.56 -4.93
CA LEU A 45 5.14 -6.32 -5.83
C LEU A 45 6.14 -7.14 -5.01
N GLN A 46 6.42 -8.36 -5.45
CA GLN A 46 7.54 -9.14 -4.91
C GLN A 46 8.78 -8.89 -5.77
N VAL A 47 9.80 -8.29 -5.16
CA VAL A 47 11.12 -8.07 -5.78
C VAL A 47 12.14 -8.89 -5.01
N ASP A 48 12.73 -9.88 -5.68
CA ASP A 48 13.57 -10.92 -5.07
C ASP A 48 12.85 -11.66 -3.92
N GLN A 49 13.24 -11.35 -2.69
CA GLN A 49 12.72 -11.93 -1.44
C GLN A 49 12.06 -10.88 -0.54
N ARG A 50 11.70 -9.70 -1.10
CA ARG A 50 11.07 -8.61 -0.37
C ARG A 50 9.78 -8.17 -1.05
N ILE A 51 8.88 -7.63 -0.23
CA ILE A 51 7.64 -7.02 -0.72
C ILE A 51 7.87 -5.51 -0.78
N GLU A 52 7.64 -4.93 -1.95
CA GLU A 52 7.62 -3.49 -2.18
C GLU A 52 6.18 -3.01 -2.34
N SER A 53 5.91 -1.76 -1.97
CA SER A 53 4.59 -1.14 -2.05
C SER A 53 4.64 0.21 -2.75
N PHE A 54 3.69 0.47 -3.64
CA PHE A 54 3.53 1.74 -4.34
C PHE A 54 2.12 2.27 -4.13
N SER A 55 2.02 3.51 -3.65
CA SER A 55 0.74 4.16 -3.36
C SER A 55 0.41 5.22 -4.41
N LYS A 56 -0.81 5.17 -4.96
CA LYS A 56 -1.35 6.20 -5.88
C LYS A 56 -2.67 6.75 -5.36
N SER A 57 -2.89 8.05 -5.54
CA SER A 57 -4.17 8.67 -5.17
C SER A 57 -5.26 8.20 -6.13
N LEU A 58 -6.47 7.97 -5.62
CA LEU A 58 -7.66 7.71 -6.43
C LEU A 58 -8.52 8.96 -6.64
N SER A 59 -8.13 10.10 -6.06
CA SER A 59 -8.73 11.39 -6.36
C SER A 59 -8.29 11.85 -7.75
N GLU A 60 -9.25 12.03 -8.67
CA GLU A 60 -9.06 12.61 -10.01
C GLU A 60 -8.37 13.98 -9.99
#